data_AF-A0A6G9GVQ9-F1
#
_entry.id   AF-A0A6G9GVQ9-F1
#
_cell.length_a   1.000
_cell.length_b   1.000
_cell.length_c   1.000
_cell.angle_alpha   90.00
_cell.angle_beta   90.00
_cell.angle_gamma   90.00
#
_symmetry.space_group_name_H-M   'P 1'
#
loop_
_entity.id
_entity.type
_entity.pdbx_description
1 polymer ?
#
loop_
_entity_poly.entity_id
_entity_poly.type
_entity_poly.pdbx_seq_one_letter_code
_entity_poly.pdbx_strand_id
1 'polypeptide(L)'
;MRTHLRRSGVGLAAVAACMAAVVGCSSGGDGASGGGGAGDGGLDGALRAVPASAGGTTVIYVDVRSARDLVKNDNKLYANFASYLVPEFDQFRPESGESLKDVYGFDEGDLTATLTVGDSAQRLTGDFDPDAVSKAFARRDYRAEKTDYGVHLRPGEGRDAKVSEDAVVFGEAENVLSPAPVGGKTVADDPSYRAVSECLGAKVYQASFFGKDKNADATLIAIGGQISEDGTPTETLCVAARSEAAAGNLRSKLREKTAAGERYAGSEVEVTGASLPIVSMTWKNSAKSGMRPADELKILDLPLLLRK
;
A
#
# COMPACT_ATOMS: atom_id res chain seq x y z
N MET A 1 56.17 64.65 22.22
CA MET A 1 56.36 64.90 20.77
C MET A 1 55.21 64.21 20.04
N ARG A 2 54.32 64.97 19.38
CA ARG A 2 54.20 65.06 17.90
C ARG A 2 53.85 63.69 17.28
N THR A 3 52.82 63.45 16.48
CA THR A 3 51.81 64.29 15.80
C THR A 3 50.80 63.32 15.15
N HIS A 4 49.53 63.70 15.09
CA HIS A 4 48.52 63.13 14.19
C HIS A 4 48.84 63.40 12.71
N LEU A 5 48.34 62.55 11.80
CA LEU A 5 47.59 63.01 10.62
C LEU A 5 46.61 61.96 10.08
N ARG A 6 45.35 62.38 10.04
CA ARG A 6 44.14 61.74 9.50
C ARG A 6 43.87 62.24 8.07
N ARG A 7 43.06 61.47 7.32
CA ARG A 7 41.84 61.84 6.53
C ARG A 7 41.77 60.97 5.27
N SER A 8 40.74 60.15 5.00
CA SER A 8 39.28 60.36 4.82
C SER A 8 38.87 61.00 3.49
N GLY A 9 38.03 60.28 2.72
CA GLY A 9 37.28 60.74 1.54
C GLY A 9 36.86 59.52 0.67
N VAL A 10 35.73 58.86 0.93
CA VAL A 10 34.36 59.08 0.37
C VAL A 10 34.26 58.80 -1.14
N GLY A 11 33.40 57.83 -1.48
CA GLY A 11 32.94 57.57 -2.85
C GLY A 11 31.76 56.59 -2.87
N LEU A 12 30.56 57.11 -2.66
CA LEU A 12 29.26 56.45 -2.91
C LEU A 12 29.08 56.19 -4.41
N ALA A 13 28.50 55.05 -4.77
CA ALA A 13 27.64 54.93 -5.95
C ALA A 13 26.58 53.86 -5.70
N ALA A 14 25.40 54.32 -5.31
CA ALA A 14 24.15 53.58 -5.37
C ALA A 14 23.57 53.73 -6.79
N VAL A 15 23.08 52.63 -7.38
CA VAL A 15 22.15 52.69 -8.51
C VAL A 15 20.90 51.95 -8.10
N ALA A 16 19.83 52.72 -7.96
CA ALA A 16 18.46 52.30 -7.73
C ALA A 16 17.58 52.87 -8.85
N ALA A 17 16.40 52.23 -9.00
CA ALA A 17 15.23 52.61 -9.80
C ALA A 17 15.24 52.13 -11.27
N CYS A 18 14.17 51.59 -11.88
CA CYS A 18 12.72 51.62 -11.63
C CYS A 18 12.11 50.24 -11.96
N MET A 19 11.22 49.65 -11.17
CA MET A 19 9.76 49.89 -11.07
C MET A 19 8.99 49.76 -12.40
N ALA A 20 8.24 48.66 -12.54
CA ALA A 20 6.90 48.67 -13.11
C ALA A 20 6.02 47.76 -12.24
N ALA A 21 5.27 48.39 -11.34
CA ALA A 21 4.19 47.78 -10.59
C ALA A 21 2.92 47.83 -11.45
N VAL A 22 2.22 46.72 -11.57
CA VAL A 22 0.77 46.73 -11.79
C VAL A 22 0.13 46.37 -10.46
N VAL A 23 -0.53 47.35 -9.88
CA VAL A 23 -1.31 47.26 -8.66
C VAL A 23 -2.70 46.77 -9.03
N GLY A 24 -3.16 45.71 -8.36
CA GLY A 24 -4.54 45.26 -8.39
C GLY A 24 -4.90 44.66 -7.03
N CYS A 25 -5.07 45.51 -6.02
CA CYS A 25 -5.70 45.15 -4.75
C CYS A 25 -7.22 45.35 -4.85
N SER A 26 -8.02 44.40 -4.36
CA SER A 26 -8.68 44.52 -3.04
C SER A 26 -9.85 43.54 -2.83
N SER A 27 -10.14 43.31 -1.53
CA SER A 27 -11.13 42.46 -0.86
C SER A 27 -10.82 40.96 -0.86
N GLY A 28 -10.68 40.24 0.26
CA GLY A 28 -10.99 40.54 1.66
C GLY A 28 -12.06 39.57 2.15
N GLY A 29 -11.65 38.54 2.90
CA GLY A 29 -12.52 37.67 3.67
C GLY A 29 -13.25 36.59 2.88
N ASP A 30 -12.88 35.33 3.07
CA ASP A 30 -13.69 34.38 3.84
C ASP A 30 -12.97 33.03 3.90
N GLY A 31 -13.04 32.39 5.07
CA GLY A 31 -12.29 31.19 5.40
C GLY A 31 -12.53 30.06 4.41
N ALA A 32 -11.45 29.60 3.79
CA ALA A 32 -11.40 28.24 3.24
C ALA A 32 -11.27 27.27 4.43
N SER A 33 -12.41 27.03 5.07
CA SER A 33 -12.66 25.86 5.90
C SER A 33 -12.38 24.59 5.08
N GLY A 34 -11.59 23.69 5.67
CA GLY A 34 -11.72 22.24 5.52
C GLY A 34 -11.80 21.68 4.11
N GLY A 35 -10.64 21.33 3.56
CA GLY A 35 -10.54 20.49 2.36
C GLY A 35 -9.25 19.67 2.38
N GLY A 36 -8.94 19.05 3.53
CA GLY A 36 -7.84 18.09 3.66
C GLY A 36 -8.22 16.77 3.00
N GLY A 37 -8.23 16.75 1.67
CA GLY A 37 -8.46 15.53 0.88
C GLY A 37 -7.29 14.56 1.06
N ALA A 38 -7.40 13.65 2.03
CA ALA A 38 -6.61 12.43 2.09
C ALA A 38 -7.08 11.51 0.96
N GLY A 39 -6.36 11.48 -0.16
CA GLY A 39 -6.79 10.79 -1.37
C GLY A 39 -5.67 10.09 -2.13
N ASP A 40 -4.69 9.53 -1.43
CA ASP A 40 -3.63 8.71 -2.04
C ASP A 40 -4.13 7.26 -2.20
N GLY A 41 -5.13 7.05 -3.07
CA GLY A 41 -5.85 5.77 -3.26
C GLY A 41 -5.06 4.64 -3.93
N GLY A 42 -3.77 4.50 -3.63
CA GLY A 42 -2.86 3.52 -4.25
C GLY A 42 -1.93 2.84 -3.24
N LEU A 43 -0.95 2.07 -3.75
CA LEU A 43 0.00 1.35 -2.92
C LEU A 43 0.75 2.26 -1.92
N ASP A 44 1.15 3.47 -2.32
CA ASP A 44 1.86 4.40 -1.41
C ASP A 44 0.98 4.78 -0.20
N GLY A 45 -0.27 5.15 -0.43
CA GLY A 45 -1.22 5.46 0.64
C GLY A 45 -1.47 4.25 1.55
N ALA A 46 -1.53 3.05 0.99
CA ALA A 46 -1.63 1.81 1.76
C ALA A 46 -0.41 1.59 2.66
N LEU A 47 0.81 1.82 2.15
CA LEU A 47 2.04 1.73 2.96
C LEU A 47 2.11 2.85 4.02
N ARG A 48 1.57 4.04 3.76
CA ARG A 48 1.45 5.11 4.77
C ARG A 48 0.44 4.78 5.87
N ALA A 49 -0.52 3.90 5.61
CA ALA A 49 -1.46 3.43 6.62
C ALA A 49 -0.88 2.35 7.55
N VAL A 50 0.35 1.87 7.31
CA VAL A 50 1.03 0.87 8.16
C VAL A 50 2.10 1.55 9.01
N PRO A 51 1.98 1.50 10.36
CA PRO A 51 3.02 2.01 11.26
C PRO A 51 4.37 1.32 11.05
N ALA A 52 5.47 2.05 11.21
CA ALA A 52 6.82 1.49 11.04
C ALA A 52 7.11 0.31 11.99
N SER A 53 6.48 0.26 13.17
CA SER A 53 6.58 -0.87 14.11
C SER A 53 6.10 -2.20 13.52
N ALA A 54 5.23 -2.15 12.51
CA ALA A 54 4.71 -3.33 11.84
C ALA A 54 5.55 -3.78 10.63
N GLY A 55 6.66 -3.10 10.31
CA GLY A 55 7.46 -3.37 9.11
C GLY A 55 8.09 -4.77 9.04
N GLY A 56 8.17 -5.50 10.15
CA GLY A 56 8.57 -6.91 10.21
C GLY A 56 7.44 -7.91 9.89
N THR A 57 6.22 -7.43 9.71
CA THR A 57 5.01 -8.23 9.47
C THR A 57 4.67 -8.26 7.98
N THR A 58 3.95 -9.29 7.54
CA THR A 58 3.42 -9.32 6.17
C THR A 58 2.43 -8.17 5.95
N VAL A 59 2.52 -7.50 4.80
CA VAL A 59 1.58 -6.45 4.38
C VAL A 59 1.02 -6.82 3.00
N ILE A 60 -0.29 -6.90 2.86
CA ILE A 60 -0.97 -7.26 1.60
C ILE A 60 -1.88 -6.10 1.21
N TYR A 61 -1.73 -5.61 -0.01
CA TYR A 61 -2.53 -4.56 -0.62
C TYR A 61 -3.27 -5.10 -1.85
N VAL A 62 -4.53 -4.72 -2.02
CA VAL A 62 -5.30 -4.96 -3.26
C VAL A 62 -6.04 -3.68 -3.64
N ASP A 63 -5.96 -3.29 -4.90
CA ASP A 63 -6.88 -2.34 -5.52
C ASP A 63 -8.16 -3.09 -5.89
N VAL A 64 -9.21 -2.88 -5.10
CA VAL A 64 -10.48 -3.63 -5.24
C VAL A 64 -11.19 -3.25 -6.54
N ARG A 65 -11.08 -2.00 -6.99
CA ARG A 65 -11.70 -1.55 -8.25
C ARG A 65 -11.06 -2.24 -9.43
N SER A 66 -9.72 -2.24 -9.48
CA SER A 66 -8.95 -2.95 -10.49
C SER A 66 -9.23 -4.46 -10.44
N ALA A 67 -9.20 -5.08 -9.26
CA ALA A 67 -9.47 -6.51 -9.11
C ALA A 67 -10.88 -6.90 -9.60
N ARG A 68 -11.90 -6.09 -9.32
CA ARG A 68 -13.28 -6.29 -9.80
C ARG A 68 -13.37 -6.26 -11.32
N ASP A 69 -12.73 -5.29 -11.96
CA ASP A 69 -12.72 -5.18 -13.41
C ASP A 69 -12.01 -6.39 -14.06
N LEU A 70 -10.91 -6.86 -13.45
CA LEU A 70 -10.20 -8.05 -13.90
C LEU A 70 -11.05 -9.33 -13.75
N VAL A 71 -11.68 -9.55 -12.60
CA VAL A 71 -12.58 -10.69 -12.35
C VAL A 71 -13.76 -10.68 -13.31
N LYS A 72 -14.33 -9.51 -13.61
CA LYS A 72 -15.41 -9.36 -14.59
C LYS A 72 -14.96 -9.71 -16.01
N ASN A 73 -13.72 -9.39 -16.37
CA ASN A 73 -13.16 -9.66 -17.68
C ASN A 73 -12.83 -11.16 -17.89
N ASP A 74 -12.19 -11.80 -16.91
CA ASP A 74 -11.88 -13.24 -16.96
C ASP A 74 -11.93 -13.87 -15.55
N ASN A 75 -13.12 -14.31 -15.15
CA ASN A 75 -13.34 -14.88 -13.83
C ASN A 75 -12.54 -16.16 -13.55
N LYS A 76 -12.12 -16.90 -14.59
CA LYS A 76 -11.34 -18.14 -14.44
C LYS A 76 -9.88 -17.81 -14.17
N LEU A 77 -9.33 -16.86 -14.91
CA LEU A 77 -7.95 -16.41 -14.74
C LEU A 77 -7.77 -15.70 -13.40
N TYR A 78 -8.70 -14.83 -13.03
CA TYR A 78 -8.65 -14.01 -11.82
C TYR A 78 -9.41 -14.59 -10.64
N ALA A 79 -9.70 -15.90 -10.65
CA ALA A 79 -10.46 -16.58 -9.59
C ALA A 79 -9.85 -16.41 -8.17
N ASN A 80 -8.55 -16.13 -8.06
CA ASN A 80 -7.88 -15.87 -6.79
C ASN A 80 -8.25 -14.52 -6.15
N PHE A 81 -8.90 -13.62 -6.92
CA PHE A 81 -9.48 -12.38 -6.43
C PHE A 81 -11.00 -12.47 -6.26
N ALA A 82 -11.60 -13.67 -6.36
CA ALA A 82 -12.95 -13.85 -5.84
C ALA A 82 -12.92 -13.42 -4.36
N SER A 83 -13.80 -12.49 -3.97
CA SER A 83 -13.82 -11.83 -2.65
C SER A 83 -12.75 -10.74 -2.41
N TYR A 84 -11.91 -10.40 -3.39
CA TYR A 84 -10.91 -9.31 -3.35
C TYR A 84 -10.00 -9.28 -2.10
N LEU A 85 -9.71 -10.46 -1.55
CA LEU A 85 -8.98 -10.63 -0.28
C LEU A 85 -9.64 -9.89 0.89
N VAL A 86 -10.96 -9.80 0.88
CA VAL A 86 -11.79 -9.37 2.01
C VAL A 86 -12.29 -10.63 2.71
N PRO A 87 -11.72 -11.03 3.86
CA PRO A 87 -12.15 -12.25 4.56
C PRO A 87 -13.63 -12.23 4.90
N GLU A 88 -14.21 -11.05 5.14
CA GLU A 88 -15.63 -10.87 5.34
C GLU A 88 -16.41 -11.34 4.11
N PHE A 89 -15.94 -11.09 2.89
CA PHE A 89 -16.62 -11.53 1.67
C PHE A 89 -16.57 -13.05 1.50
N ASP A 90 -15.50 -13.71 1.95
CA ASP A 90 -15.39 -15.17 1.96
C ASP A 90 -16.32 -15.85 3.00
N GLN A 91 -16.70 -15.11 4.05
CA GLN A 91 -17.58 -15.61 5.11
C GLN A 91 -19.06 -15.58 4.72
N PHE A 92 -19.46 -14.79 3.71
CA PHE A 92 -20.85 -14.73 3.25
C PHE A 92 -21.02 -15.46 1.93
N ARG A 93 -21.80 -16.54 1.99
CA ARG A 93 -22.22 -17.27 0.79
C ARG A 93 -23.57 -16.75 0.34
N PRO A 94 -23.80 -16.57 -0.97
CA PRO A 94 -25.11 -16.23 -1.54
C PRO A 94 -26.26 -17.13 -1.06
N GLU A 95 -25.93 -18.35 -0.63
CA GLU A 95 -26.86 -19.37 -0.12
C GLU A 95 -27.55 -18.96 1.20
N SER A 96 -27.01 -18.02 1.98
CA SER A 96 -27.69 -17.51 3.19
C SER A 96 -28.78 -16.48 2.88
N GLY A 97 -28.83 -15.94 1.66
CA GLY A 97 -29.75 -14.87 1.28
C GLY A 97 -29.44 -13.50 1.92
N GLU A 98 -28.41 -13.40 2.75
CA GLU A 98 -27.94 -12.15 3.34
C GLU A 98 -26.94 -11.46 2.41
N SER A 99 -27.11 -10.16 2.18
CA SER A 99 -26.12 -9.36 1.46
C SER A 99 -25.07 -8.78 2.41
N LEU A 100 -23.87 -8.51 1.91
CA LEU A 100 -22.84 -7.77 2.66
C LEU A 100 -23.37 -6.46 3.21
N LYS A 101 -24.21 -5.78 2.44
CA LYS A 101 -24.86 -4.53 2.85
C LYS A 101 -25.77 -4.70 4.06
N ASP A 102 -26.50 -5.80 4.14
CA ASP A 102 -27.37 -6.09 5.28
C ASP A 102 -26.57 -6.40 6.54
N VAL A 103 -25.43 -7.08 6.36
CA VAL A 103 -24.60 -7.58 7.47
C VAL A 103 -23.64 -6.53 8.01
N TYR A 104 -23.01 -5.77 7.13
CA TYR A 104 -21.93 -4.83 7.45
C TYR A 104 -22.28 -3.37 7.17
N GLY A 105 -23.38 -3.09 6.47
CA GLY A 105 -23.76 -1.73 6.10
C GLY A 105 -23.02 -1.17 4.88
N PHE A 106 -22.18 -1.97 4.21
CA PHE A 106 -21.48 -1.64 2.97
C PHE A 106 -21.40 -2.85 2.03
N ASP A 107 -21.14 -2.63 0.75
CA ASP A 107 -20.98 -3.65 -0.28
C ASP A 107 -19.71 -3.42 -1.14
N GLU A 108 -19.44 -4.31 -2.10
CA GLU A 108 -18.24 -4.23 -2.95
C GLU A 108 -18.11 -2.91 -3.74
N GLY A 109 -19.22 -2.21 -3.96
CA GLY A 109 -19.26 -0.92 -4.64
C GLY A 109 -18.60 0.19 -3.83
N ASP A 110 -18.65 0.07 -2.51
CA ASP A 110 -18.15 1.08 -1.57
C ASP A 110 -16.63 1.00 -1.40
N LEU A 111 -15.99 -0.14 -1.75
CA LEU A 111 -14.55 -0.32 -1.59
C LEU A 111 -13.73 0.25 -2.76
N THR A 112 -12.62 0.87 -2.39
CA THR A 112 -11.54 1.27 -3.28
C THR A 112 -10.34 0.33 -3.16
N ALA A 113 -9.93 0.00 -1.94
CA ALA A 113 -8.75 -0.84 -1.70
C ALA A 113 -8.85 -1.62 -0.39
N THR A 114 -8.07 -2.69 -0.29
CA THR A 114 -7.86 -3.44 0.95
C THR A 114 -6.39 -3.46 1.32
N LEU A 115 -6.16 -3.44 2.62
CA LEU A 115 -4.84 -3.53 3.24
C LEU A 115 -4.93 -4.50 4.41
N THR A 116 -4.14 -5.56 4.39
CA THR A 116 -4.02 -6.52 5.49
C THR A 116 -2.61 -6.49 6.04
N VAL A 117 -2.48 -6.47 7.37
CA VAL A 117 -1.21 -6.53 8.10
C VAL A 117 -1.23 -7.73 9.04
N GLY A 118 -0.30 -8.66 8.84
CA GLY A 118 -0.27 -9.91 9.58
C GLY A 118 -1.51 -10.76 9.30
N ASP A 119 -2.01 -11.45 10.33
CA ASP A 119 -3.07 -12.45 10.18
C ASP A 119 -4.47 -11.90 10.48
N SER A 120 -4.58 -10.73 11.10
CA SER A 120 -5.85 -10.28 11.70
C SER A 120 -6.21 -8.81 11.49
N ALA A 121 -5.22 -7.94 11.25
CA ALA A 121 -5.46 -6.51 11.07
C ALA A 121 -5.77 -6.20 9.62
N GLN A 122 -6.92 -5.59 9.36
CA GLN A 122 -7.35 -5.22 8.03
C GLN A 122 -7.91 -3.80 8.00
N ARG A 123 -7.60 -3.07 6.94
CA ARG A 123 -8.16 -1.77 6.61
C ARG A 123 -8.78 -1.86 5.22
N LEU A 124 -10.07 -1.62 5.16
CA LEU A 124 -10.82 -1.37 3.94
C LEU A 124 -10.85 0.15 3.73
N THR A 125 -10.49 0.61 2.54
CA THR A 125 -10.59 2.01 2.14
C THR A 125 -11.67 2.13 1.08
N GLY A 126 -12.49 3.17 1.17
CA GLY A 126 -13.72 3.27 0.41
C GLY A 126 -14.56 4.47 0.83
N ASP A 127 -15.81 4.49 0.39
CA ASP A 127 -16.80 5.49 0.76
C ASP A 127 -17.83 4.81 1.67
N PHE A 128 -17.75 5.04 2.98
CA PHE A 128 -18.57 4.37 3.99
C PHE A 128 -19.53 5.35 4.66
N ASP A 129 -20.72 4.86 5.03
CA ASP A 129 -21.66 5.55 5.91
C ASP A 129 -21.53 4.98 7.34
N PRO A 130 -20.88 5.70 8.28
CA PRO A 130 -20.68 5.20 9.63
C PRO A 130 -21.98 4.87 10.36
N ASP A 131 -23.09 5.55 10.06
CA ASP A 131 -24.40 5.29 10.68
C ASP A 131 -25.02 4.00 10.11
N ALA A 132 -24.92 3.78 8.80
CA ALA A 132 -25.36 2.53 8.17
C ALA A 132 -24.57 1.33 8.69
N VAL A 133 -23.25 1.45 8.76
CA VAL A 133 -22.36 0.41 9.31
C VAL A 133 -22.69 0.16 10.78
N SER A 134 -22.79 1.21 11.61
CA SER A 134 -23.16 1.06 13.03
C SER A 134 -24.51 0.37 13.21
N LYS A 135 -25.51 0.70 12.38
CA LYS A 135 -26.82 0.07 12.41
C LYS A 135 -26.78 -1.41 12.03
N ALA A 136 -25.95 -1.80 11.06
CA ALA A 136 -25.77 -3.20 10.68
C ALA A 136 -25.12 -4.00 11.82
N PHE A 137 -24.04 -3.47 12.39
CA PHE A 137 -23.33 -4.10 13.51
C PHE A 137 -24.16 -4.18 14.80
N ALA A 138 -25.02 -3.19 15.08
CA ALA A 138 -25.92 -3.22 16.22
C ALA A 138 -26.89 -4.42 16.19
N ARG A 139 -27.26 -4.94 15.00
CA ARG A 139 -28.07 -6.17 14.86
C ARG A 139 -27.33 -7.44 15.27
N ARG A 140 -26.01 -7.33 15.47
CA ARG A 140 -25.08 -8.40 15.87
C ARG A 140 -24.51 -8.14 17.26
N ASP A 141 -25.24 -7.38 18.09
CA ASP A 141 -24.91 -7.04 19.47
C ASP A 141 -23.60 -6.25 19.67
N TYR A 142 -23.13 -5.54 18.63
CA TYR A 142 -22.04 -4.58 18.79
C TYR A 142 -22.53 -3.30 19.46
N ARG A 143 -21.66 -2.73 20.30
CA ARG A 143 -21.85 -1.41 20.90
C ARG A 143 -21.04 -0.38 20.15
N ALA A 144 -21.68 0.72 19.79
CA ALA A 144 -21.05 1.85 19.13
C ALA A 144 -20.58 2.89 20.17
N GLU A 145 -19.32 3.30 20.05
CA GLU A 145 -18.71 4.40 20.79
C GLU A 145 -18.22 5.46 19.78
N LYS A 146 -18.64 6.71 19.95
CA LYS A 146 -18.14 7.81 19.11
C LYS A 146 -16.69 8.12 19.48
N THR A 147 -15.89 8.37 18.46
CA THR A 147 -14.47 8.75 18.56
C THR A 147 -14.21 10.00 17.72
N ASP A 148 -13.03 10.59 17.86
CA ASP A 148 -12.64 11.77 17.08
C ASP A 148 -12.57 11.49 15.55
N TYR A 149 -12.43 10.23 15.15
CA TYR A 149 -12.26 9.80 13.77
C TYR A 149 -13.38 8.87 13.27
N GLY A 150 -14.57 8.94 13.89
CA GLY A 150 -15.74 8.15 13.51
C GLY A 150 -16.25 7.29 14.66
N VAL A 151 -16.53 6.01 14.42
CA VAL A 151 -17.18 5.12 15.39
C VAL A 151 -16.32 3.89 15.67
N HIS A 152 -16.14 3.56 16.95
CA HIS A 152 -15.59 2.29 17.40
C HIS A 152 -16.74 1.34 17.75
N LEU A 153 -16.84 0.25 17.00
CA LEU A 153 -17.81 -0.81 17.19
C LEU A 153 -17.13 -1.97 17.92
N ARG A 154 -17.59 -2.26 19.14
CA ARG A 154 -17.08 -3.37 19.97
C ARG A 154 -18.11 -4.48 20.09
N PRO A 155 -17.77 -5.73 19.81
CA PRO A 155 -18.68 -6.84 20.04
C PRO A 155 -18.74 -7.21 21.53
N GLY A 156 -19.73 -8.04 21.89
CA GLY A 156 -19.63 -8.87 23.10
C GLY A 156 -18.57 -9.97 22.96
N GLU A 157 -18.45 -10.56 21.77
CA GLU A 157 -17.42 -11.54 21.38
C GLU A 157 -17.03 -11.35 19.90
N GLY A 158 -15.73 -11.40 19.57
CA GLY A 158 -15.24 -11.28 18.18
C GLY A 158 -14.26 -10.12 17.96
N ARG A 159 -14.07 -9.72 16.69
CA ARG A 159 -13.18 -8.62 16.30
C ARG A 159 -13.89 -7.27 16.39
N ASP A 160 -13.13 -6.25 16.82
CA ASP A 160 -13.56 -4.86 16.80
C ASP A 160 -13.59 -4.33 15.36
N ALA A 161 -14.44 -3.32 15.14
CA ALA A 161 -14.43 -2.52 13.92
C ALA A 161 -14.31 -1.04 14.27
N LYS A 162 -13.47 -0.29 13.55
CA LYS A 162 -13.39 1.17 13.63
C LYS A 162 -13.77 1.74 12.28
N VAL A 163 -14.72 2.66 12.25
CA VAL A 163 -15.37 3.12 11.02
C VAL A 163 -15.27 4.62 10.93
N SER A 164 -14.73 5.12 9.82
CA SER A 164 -14.81 6.51 9.39
C SER A 164 -15.54 6.57 8.04
N GLU A 165 -15.72 7.77 7.49
CA GLU A 165 -16.28 7.94 6.14
C GLU A 165 -15.37 7.31 5.06
N ASP A 166 -14.06 7.25 5.29
CA ASP A 166 -13.08 6.79 4.30
C ASP A 166 -12.54 5.38 4.54
N ALA A 167 -12.78 4.80 5.72
CA ALA A 167 -12.19 3.52 6.10
C ALA A 167 -13.01 2.70 7.10
N VAL A 168 -12.99 1.38 6.91
CA VAL A 168 -13.39 0.39 7.92
C VAL A 168 -12.16 -0.41 8.31
N VAL A 169 -11.83 -0.44 9.60
CA VAL A 169 -10.69 -1.17 10.13
C VAL A 169 -11.16 -2.29 11.05
N PHE A 170 -10.79 -3.52 10.70
CA PHE A 170 -11.05 -4.74 11.47
C PHE A 170 -9.80 -5.22 12.20
N GLY A 171 -9.96 -5.73 13.41
CA GLY A 171 -8.89 -6.44 14.14
C GLY A 171 -9.17 -6.55 15.63
N GLU A 172 -8.14 -6.83 16.41
CA GLU A 172 -8.21 -6.88 17.87
C GLU A 172 -8.26 -5.46 18.48
N ALA A 173 -8.56 -5.36 19.77
CA ALA A 173 -8.71 -4.07 20.47
C ALA A 173 -7.43 -3.18 20.33
N GLU A 174 -6.25 -3.79 20.42
CA GLU A 174 -4.94 -3.15 20.16
C GLU A 174 -4.54 -3.33 18.68
N ASN A 175 -5.39 -2.85 17.77
CA ASN A 175 -5.13 -2.95 16.34
C ASN A 175 -3.92 -2.09 15.91
N VAL A 176 -3.04 -2.67 15.09
CA VAL A 176 -1.92 -1.96 14.47
C VAL A 176 -2.41 -0.95 13.43
N LEU A 177 -3.57 -1.20 12.83
CA LEU A 177 -4.19 -0.30 11.86
C LEU A 177 -5.18 0.66 12.54
N SER A 178 -5.35 1.83 11.94
CA SER A 178 -6.25 2.88 12.38
C SER A 178 -7.09 3.37 11.19
N PRO A 179 -8.35 3.81 11.38
CA PRO A 179 -9.07 4.53 10.33
C PRO A 179 -8.46 5.93 10.11
N ALA A 180 -7.89 6.53 11.17
CA ALA A 180 -7.19 7.80 11.11
C ALA A 180 -5.82 7.68 10.41
N PRO A 181 -5.21 8.80 9.98
CA PRO A 181 -3.81 8.82 9.56
C PRO A 181 -2.90 8.28 10.67
N VAL A 182 -1.88 7.52 10.28
CA VAL A 182 -0.89 6.99 11.22
C VAL A 182 -0.03 8.14 11.74
N GLY A 183 0.08 8.27 13.07
CA GLY A 183 1.01 9.19 13.69
C GLY A 183 2.45 8.66 13.65
N GLY A 184 3.42 9.52 13.34
CA GLY A 184 4.84 9.17 13.33
C GLY A 184 5.31 8.55 12.01
N LYS A 185 6.29 7.63 12.09
CA LYS A 185 6.86 6.96 10.91
C LYS A 185 6.01 5.78 10.49
N THR A 186 5.92 5.58 9.18
CA THR A 186 5.20 4.51 8.51
C THR A 186 6.18 3.57 7.81
N VAL A 187 5.72 2.44 7.28
CA VAL A 187 6.59 1.58 6.45
C VAL A 187 6.95 2.26 5.13
N ALA A 188 6.11 3.19 4.62
CA ALA A 188 6.45 3.98 3.43
C ALA A 188 7.71 4.85 3.62
N ASP A 189 8.07 5.18 4.86
CA ASP A 189 9.27 5.95 5.19
C ASP A 189 10.54 5.06 5.27
N ASP A 190 10.40 3.73 5.23
CA ASP A 190 11.54 2.81 5.23
C ASP A 190 12.17 2.72 3.82
N PRO A 191 13.49 2.94 3.68
CA PRO A 191 14.14 2.92 2.37
C PRO A 191 13.98 1.61 1.60
N SER A 192 13.91 0.47 2.29
CA SER A 192 13.68 -0.83 1.65
C SER A 192 12.28 -0.87 1.07
N TYR A 193 11.25 -0.56 1.86
CA TYR A 193 9.85 -0.55 1.39
C TYR A 193 9.63 0.36 0.19
N ARG A 194 10.21 1.56 0.20
CA ARG A 194 10.16 2.48 -0.95
C ARG A 194 10.86 1.92 -2.18
N ALA A 195 12.05 1.34 -2.04
CA ALA A 195 12.78 0.80 -3.19
C ALA A 195 12.09 -0.44 -3.80
N VAL A 196 11.53 -1.33 -2.97
CA VAL A 196 10.74 -2.46 -3.50
C VAL A 196 9.41 -1.97 -4.10
N SER A 197 8.72 -0.98 -3.53
CA SER A 197 7.48 -0.46 -4.14
C SER A 197 7.74 0.25 -5.47
N GLU A 198 8.84 0.99 -5.59
CA GLU A 198 9.29 1.58 -6.86
C GLU A 198 9.61 0.49 -7.90
N CYS A 199 10.28 -0.60 -7.48
CA CYS A 199 10.55 -1.75 -8.34
C CYS A 199 9.26 -2.46 -8.80
N LEU A 200 8.25 -2.57 -7.93
CA LEU A 200 6.95 -3.12 -8.31
C LEU A 200 6.22 -2.23 -9.31
N GLY A 201 6.48 -0.91 -9.30
CA GLY A 201 5.93 0.07 -10.22
C GLY A 201 4.64 0.75 -9.73
N ALA A 202 4.25 1.83 -10.42
CA ALA A 202 3.20 2.73 -9.94
C ALA A 202 1.77 2.19 -10.05
N LYS A 203 1.53 1.20 -10.92
CA LYS A 203 0.19 0.68 -11.23
C LYS A 203 0.12 -0.81 -10.89
N VAL A 204 0.02 -1.11 -9.61
CA VAL A 204 -0.21 -2.49 -9.13
C VAL A 204 -1.68 -2.66 -8.76
N TYR A 205 -2.30 -3.76 -9.18
CA TYR A 205 -3.63 -4.15 -8.69
C TYR A 205 -3.55 -4.94 -7.38
N GLN A 206 -2.36 -5.45 -7.05
CA GLN A 206 -2.06 -6.19 -5.82
C GLN A 206 -0.58 -6.02 -5.49
N ALA A 207 -0.24 -5.93 -4.20
CA ALA A 207 1.13 -6.10 -3.71
C ALA A 207 1.15 -6.88 -2.40
N SER A 208 2.20 -7.66 -2.17
CA SER A 208 2.38 -8.42 -0.94
C SER A 208 3.84 -8.34 -0.51
N PHE A 209 4.07 -7.78 0.67
CA PHE A 209 5.36 -7.59 1.30
C PHE A 209 5.50 -8.63 2.40
N PHE A 210 6.50 -9.50 2.30
CA PHE A 210 6.76 -10.54 3.29
C PHE A 210 7.76 -9.99 4.30
N GLY A 211 7.30 -9.16 5.24
CA GLY A 211 7.95 -8.66 6.46
C GLY A 211 9.49 -8.60 6.52
N LYS A 212 10.04 -7.42 6.87
CA LYS A 212 11.49 -7.18 6.86
C LYS A 212 12.26 -8.11 7.81
N ASP A 213 13.30 -8.76 7.29
CA ASP A 213 14.28 -9.54 8.06
C ASP A 213 15.68 -8.95 7.87
N LYS A 214 16.17 -8.24 8.89
CA LYS A 214 17.48 -7.58 8.84
C LYS A 214 18.68 -8.53 8.81
N ASN A 215 18.48 -9.81 9.10
CA ASN A 215 19.55 -10.80 9.20
C ASN A 215 19.68 -11.68 7.94
N ALA A 216 18.63 -11.74 7.13
CA ALA A 216 18.60 -12.50 5.89
C ALA A 216 19.33 -11.79 4.73
N ASP A 217 19.71 -12.57 3.71
CA ASP A 217 20.24 -12.01 2.46
C ASP A 217 19.15 -11.21 1.73
N ALA A 218 17.92 -11.74 1.71
CA ALA A 218 16.73 -11.03 1.27
C ALA A 218 16.10 -10.28 2.45
N THR A 219 16.40 -8.98 2.57
CA THR A 219 15.96 -8.18 3.72
C THR A 219 14.48 -7.82 3.67
N LEU A 220 13.93 -7.66 2.46
CA LEU A 220 12.50 -7.46 2.23
C LEU A 220 12.15 -8.06 0.88
N ILE A 221 11.10 -8.87 0.85
CA ILE A 221 10.59 -9.51 -0.36
C ILE A 221 9.21 -8.91 -0.62
N ALA A 222 8.95 -8.49 -1.85
CA ALA A 222 7.66 -8.04 -2.29
C ALA A 222 7.27 -8.70 -3.62
N ILE A 223 6.00 -9.03 -3.79
CA ILE A 223 5.43 -9.50 -5.05
C ILE A 223 4.25 -8.63 -5.40
N GLY A 224 4.19 -8.13 -6.63
CA GLY A 224 3.10 -7.29 -7.10
C GLY A 224 2.59 -7.70 -8.47
N GLY A 225 1.28 -7.57 -8.66
CA GLY A 225 0.60 -7.87 -9.92
C GLY A 225 0.31 -6.59 -10.70
N GLN A 226 0.56 -6.64 -12.02
CA GLN A 226 0.31 -5.56 -12.97
C GLN A 226 -0.34 -6.07 -14.24
N ILE A 227 -0.94 -5.17 -15.01
CA ILE A 227 -1.40 -5.43 -16.37
C ILE A 227 -0.41 -4.76 -17.32
N SER A 228 0.27 -5.55 -18.16
CA SER A 228 1.16 -5.01 -19.18
C SER A 228 0.39 -4.28 -20.28
N GLU A 229 1.10 -3.51 -21.10
CA GLU A 229 0.50 -2.72 -22.20
C GLU A 229 -0.30 -3.57 -23.18
N ASP A 230 0.07 -4.84 -23.35
CA ASP A 230 -0.63 -5.83 -24.19
C ASP A 230 -1.87 -6.45 -23.52
N GLY A 231 -2.23 -6.00 -22.30
CA GLY A 231 -3.35 -6.51 -21.52
C GLY A 231 -3.07 -7.81 -20.76
N THR A 232 -1.85 -8.36 -20.85
CA THR A 232 -1.49 -9.59 -20.14
C THR A 232 -1.25 -9.31 -18.65
N PRO A 233 -1.76 -10.13 -17.71
CA PRO A 233 -1.33 -10.05 -16.33
C PRO A 233 0.12 -10.51 -16.18
N THR A 234 0.90 -9.70 -15.47
CA THR A 234 2.27 -10.03 -15.06
C THR A 234 2.39 -9.90 -13.55
N GLU A 235 3.28 -10.69 -12.97
CA GLU A 235 3.70 -10.53 -11.58
C GLU A 235 5.21 -10.28 -11.54
N THR A 236 5.60 -9.37 -10.66
CA THR A 236 6.98 -9.01 -10.42
C THR A 236 7.31 -9.27 -8.97
N LEU A 237 8.35 -10.08 -8.75
CA LEU A 237 9.06 -10.19 -7.48
C LEU A 237 10.12 -9.08 -7.43
N CYS A 238 10.15 -8.33 -6.33
CA CYS A 238 11.20 -7.38 -6.02
C CYS A 238 11.78 -7.68 -4.63
N VAL A 239 13.10 -7.71 -4.52
CA VAL A 239 13.81 -8.12 -3.30
C VAL A 239 14.87 -7.10 -2.96
N ALA A 240 14.75 -6.47 -1.79
CA ALA A 240 15.82 -5.66 -1.23
C ALA A 240 16.90 -6.58 -0.63
N ALA A 241 18.07 -6.64 -1.25
CA ALA A 241 19.19 -7.43 -0.77
C ALA A 241 20.00 -6.67 0.29
N ARG A 242 20.58 -7.42 1.24
CA ARG A 242 21.43 -6.84 2.30
C ARG A 242 22.73 -6.22 1.77
N SER A 243 23.23 -6.74 0.66
CA SER A 243 24.51 -6.35 0.05
C SER A 243 24.56 -6.79 -1.41
N GLU A 244 25.55 -6.32 -2.16
CA GLU A 244 25.79 -6.76 -3.54
C GLU A 244 26.08 -8.27 -3.63
N ALA A 245 26.83 -8.81 -2.67
CA ALA A 245 27.11 -10.25 -2.59
C ALA A 245 25.82 -11.05 -2.35
N ALA A 246 24.96 -10.58 -1.43
CA ALA A 246 23.64 -11.19 -1.20
C ALA A 246 22.77 -11.11 -2.47
N ALA A 247 22.76 -9.97 -3.18
CA ALA A 247 22.05 -9.82 -4.44
C ALA A 247 22.53 -10.81 -5.51
N GLY A 248 23.84 -11.04 -5.62
CA GLY A 248 24.41 -12.05 -6.51
C GLY A 248 23.94 -13.48 -6.18
N ASN A 249 23.87 -13.83 -4.91
CA ASN A 249 23.36 -15.13 -4.45
C ASN A 249 21.87 -15.28 -4.76
N LEU A 250 21.05 -14.28 -4.42
CA LEU A 250 19.61 -14.28 -4.66
C LEU A 250 19.29 -14.37 -6.16
N ARG A 251 20.01 -13.60 -6.99
CA ARG A 251 19.90 -13.67 -8.45
C ARG A 251 20.19 -15.07 -8.97
N SER A 252 21.22 -15.73 -8.45
CA SER A 252 21.59 -17.08 -8.87
C SER A 252 20.50 -18.10 -8.51
N LYS A 253 19.96 -18.04 -7.28
CA LYS A 253 18.82 -18.87 -6.85
C LYS A 253 17.58 -18.67 -7.73
N LEU A 254 17.26 -17.42 -8.08
CA LEU A 254 16.13 -17.12 -8.96
C LEU A 254 16.36 -17.64 -10.38
N ARG A 255 17.56 -17.51 -10.94
CA ARG A 255 17.87 -18.01 -12.28
C ARG A 255 17.66 -19.51 -12.44
N GLU A 256 17.92 -20.30 -11.40
CA GLU A 256 17.61 -21.73 -11.41
C GLU A 256 16.11 -22.00 -11.64
N LYS A 257 15.23 -21.17 -11.06
CA LYS A 257 13.77 -21.24 -11.24
C LYS A 257 13.27 -20.77 -12.62
N THR A 258 14.14 -20.14 -13.40
CA THR A 258 13.84 -19.65 -14.76
C THR A 258 14.25 -20.61 -15.88
N ALA A 259 14.80 -21.78 -15.52
CA ALA A 259 15.22 -22.80 -16.47
C ALA A 259 14.03 -23.36 -17.28
N ALA A 260 14.33 -23.90 -18.47
CA ALA A 260 13.31 -24.53 -19.31
C ALA A 260 12.64 -25.71 -18.57
N GLY A 261 11.31 -25.75 -18.57
CA GLY A 261 10.53 -26.78 -17.85
C GLY A 261 10.17 -26.42 -16.41
N GLU A 262 10.75 -25.34 -15.86
CA GLU A 262 10.35 -24.79 -14.56
C GLU A 262 9.12 -23.89 -14.65
N ARG A 263 8.51 -23.62 -13.50
CA ARG A 263 7.30 -22.79 -13.38
C ARG A 263 7.52 -21.36 -13.93
N TYR A 264 8.69 -20.77 -13.70
CA TYR A 264 9.01 -19.40 -14.11
C TYR A 264 9.93 -19.38 -15.34
N ALA A 265 9.84 -20.40 -16.19
CA ALA A 265 10.67 -20.52 -17.38
C ALA A 265 10.57 -19.26 -18.26
N GLY A 266 11.73 -18.72 -18.65
CA GLY A 266 11.81 -17.54 -19.52
C GLY A 266 11.63 -16.18 -18.83
N SER A 267 11.43 -16.16 -17.52
CA SER A 267 11.47 -14.92 -16.73
C SER A 267 12.89 -14.35 -16.68
N GLU A 268 13.01 -13.03 -16.76
CA GLU A 268 14.30 -12.34 -16.64
C GLU A 268 14.58 -11.98 -15.18
N VAL A 269 15.85 -12.09 -14.76
CA VAL A 269 16.30 -11.75 -13.41
C VAL A 269 17.37 -10.67 -13.47
N GLU A 270 17.05 -9.52 -12.89
CA GLU A 270 17.87 -8.31 -12.91
C GLU A 270 18.32 -7.92 -11.50
N VAL A 271 19.40 -7.14 -11.44
CA VAL A 271 19.87 -6.51 -10.21
C VAL A 271 20.09 -5.03 -10.49
N THR A 272 19.44 -4.16 -9.73
CA THR A 272 19.53 -2.71 -9.84
C THR A 272 19.91 -2.09 -8.50
N GLY A 273 20.37 -0.84 -8.50
CA GLY A 273 20.75 -0.13 -7.27
C GLY A 273 22.13 -0.50 -6.71
N ALA A 274 22.91 0.51 -6.30
CA ALA A 274 24.26 0.32 -5.76
C ALA A 274 24.28 0.19 -4.23
N SER A 275 23.70 1.14 -3.50
CA SER A 275 23.71 1.16 -2.03
C SER A 275 22.65 0.28 -1.38
N LEU A 276 21.55 0.02 -2.11
CA LEU A 276 20.49 -0.90 -1.73
C LEU A 276 20.14 -1.73 -2.98
N PRO A 277 20.87 -2.83 -3.21
CA PRO A 277 20.64 -3.65 -4.39
C PRO A 277 19.24 -4.27 -4.37
N ILE A 278 18.50 -4.09 -5.45
CA ILE A 278 17.19 -4.70 -5.67
C ILE A 278 17.34 -5.80 -6.71
N VAL A 279 16.95 -7.02 -6.35
CA VAL A 279 16.83 -8.14 -7.29
C VAL A 279 15.38 -8.23 -7.74
N SER A 280 15.14 -8.20 -9.05
CA SER A 280 13.80 -8.32 -9.62
C SER A 280 13.66 -9.54 -10.52
N MET A 281 12.45 -10.09 -10.58
CA MET A 281 12.07 -11.13 -11.52
C MET A 281 10.60 -10.96 -11.91
N THR A 282 10.32 -10.90 -13.20
CA THR A 282 8.95 -10.73 -13.73
C THR A 282 8.54 -11.93 -14.57
N TRP A 283 7.33 -12.43 -14.34
CA TRP A 283 6.74 -13.53 -15.11
C TRP A 283 5.36 -13.15 -15.65
N LYS A 284 4.99 -13.77 -16.78
CA LYS A 284 3.65 -13.65 -17.34
C LYS A 284 2.73 -14.69 -16.70
N ASN A 285 1.58 -14.26 -16.20
CA ASN A 285 0.52 -15.16 -15.80
C ASN A 285 -0.21 -15.62 -17.06
N SER A 286 -0.47 -16.92 -17.16
CA SER A 286 -1.24 -17.45 -18.26
C SER A 286 -1.87 -18.78 -17.88
N ALA A 287 -3.01 -19.10 -18.50
CA ALA A 287 -3.61 -20.42 -18.37
C ALA A 287 -2.65 -21.54 -18.83
N LYS A 288 -1.71 -21.25 -19.75
CA LYS A 288 -0.71 -22.22 -20.24
C LYS A 288 0.41 -22.52 -19.25
N SER A 289 0.83 -21.53 -18.46
CA SER A 289 1.81 -21.72 -17.38
C SER A 289 1.19 -22.32 -16.12
N GLY A 290 -0.15 -22.44 -16.07
CA GLY A 290 -0.88 -22.88 -14.89
C GLY A 290 -0.78 -21.90 -13.71
N MET A 291 -0.23 -20.70 -13.95
CA MET A 291 -0.06 -19.65 -12.95
C MET A 291 -1.14 -18.59 -13.14
N ARG A 292 -2.09 -18.56 -12.22
CA ARG A 292 -3.02 -17.45 -12.07
C ARG A 292 -2.37 -16.34 -11.23
N PRO A 293 -2.76 -15.09 -11.45
CA PRO A 293 -2.40 -14.00 -10.54
C PRO A 293 -2.62 -14.37 -9.07
N ALA A 294 -1.70 -13.97 -8.20
CA ALA A 294 -1.68 -14.27 -6.76
C ALA A 294 -1.51 -15.76 -6.38
N ASP A 295 -1.28 -16.70 -7.31
CA ASP A 295 -1.01 -18.09 -6.94
C ASP A 295 0.25 -18.20 -6.06
N GLU A 296 1.24 -17.32 -6.26
CA GLU A 296 2.48 -17.29 -5.47
C GLU A 296 2.23 -17.01 -3.99
N LEU A 297 1.16 -16.28 -3.64
CA LEU A 297 0.78 -16.05 -2.24
C LEU A 297 0.32 -17.33 -1.53
N LYS A 298 -0.15 -18.32 -2.29
CA LYS A 298 -0.65 -19.59 -1.76
C LYS A 298 0.46 -20.62 -1.64
N ILE A 299 1.39 -20.65 -2.61
CA ILE A 299 2.45 -21.67 -2.66
C ILE A 299 3.73 -21.22 -1.97
N LEU A 300 4.00 -19.91 -1.92
CA LEU A 300 5.17 -19.29 -1.29
C LEU A 300 6.51 -19.89 -1.76
N ASP A 301 6.63 -20.39 -3.00
CA ASP A 301 7.84 -21.03 -3.52
C ASP A 301 9.02 -20.04 -3.52
N LEU A 302 8.84 -18.84 -4.07
CA LEU A 302 9.87 -17.81 -4.17
C LEU A 302 10.20 -17.18 -2.80
N PRO A 303 9.21 -16.72 -1.98
CA PRO A 303 9.52 -16.20 -0.65
C PRO A 303 10.28 -17.21 0.23
N LEU A 304 9.90 -18.50 0.19
CA LEU A 304 10.58 -19.54 0.98
C LEU A 304 11.95 -19.89 0.41
N LEU A 305 12.15 -19.87 -0.91
CA LEU A 305 13.46 -20.06 -1.54
C LEU A 305 14.47 -18.99 -1.07
N LEU A 306 14.03 -17.73 -1.01
CA LEU A 306 14.91 -16.59 -0.77
C LEU A 306 15.19 -16.31 0.71
N ARG A 307 14.39 -16.88 1.61
CA ARG A 307 14.59 -16.82 3.06
C ARG A 307 15.50 -17.94 3.61
N LYS A 308 15.84 -18.92 2.80
CA LYS A 308 16.84 -19.96 3.12
C LYS A 308 18.24 -19.49 2.77
#